data_AF-A0AAV2F2X7-F1
#
_entry.id   AF-A0AAV2F2X7-F1
#
_cell.length_a   1.000
_cell.length_b   1.000
_cell.length_c   1.000
_cell.angle_alpha   90.00
_cell.angle_beta   90.00
_cell.angle_gamma   90.00
#
_symmetry.space_group_name_H-M   'P 1'
#
loop_
_entity.id
_entity.type
_entity.pdbx_description
1 polymer ?
#
loop_
_entity_poly.entity_id
_entity_poly.type
_entity_poly.pdbx_seq_one_letter_code
_entity_poly.pdbx_strand_id
1 'polypeptide(L)'
;MSVVGVVSLGNAGLSELRGNYMKYSKFAAQPSASTSPSPSWSSLPSRTRMLVAYTPAFLAALSSLLLLHHGGDGASSSRLFLVESALAVHFFKRVFETLFVHKYSGTMAAGTAIPISVSYFSVTTLTIYTQILTQEALLPEPAMDLRLYGVVLFLIGIVGNFCHHFLLSKLRSSGDDGKKK
;
A
#
# COMPACT_ATOMS: atom_id res chain seq x y z
N MET A 1 -8.85 -1.13 -14.21
CA MET A 1 -7.85 -0.05 -14.22
C MET A 1 -8.41 1.10 -15.03
N SER A 2 -8.51 2.30 -14.46
CA SER A 2 -8.94 3.49 -15.22
C SER A 2 -7.80 4.02 -16.09
N VAL A 3 -8.14 4.79 -17.13
CA VAL A 3 -7.16 5.49 -17.99
C VAL A 3 -6.24 6.37 -17.15
N VAL A 4 -6.78 7.03 -16.12
CA VAL A 4 -6.02 7.86 -15.18
C VAL A 4 -4.94 7.05 -14.46
N GLY A 5 -5.26 5.83 -14.02
CA GLY A 5 -4.30 4.94 -13.39
C GLY A 5 -3.15 4.55 -14.34
N VAL A 6 -3.48 4.20 -15.59
CA VAL A 6 -2.47 3.83 -16.60
C VAL A 6 -1.52 4.99 -16.90
N VAL A 7 -2.06 6.20 -17.09
CA VAL A 7 -1.25 7.40 -17.36
C VAL A 7 -0.38 7.75 -16.16
N SER A 8 -0.92 7.64 -14.94
CA SER A 8 -0.18 7.92 -13.71
C SER A 8 0.99 6.95 -13.51
N LEU A 9 0.76 5.63 -13.64
CA LEU A 9 1.82 4.62 -13.55
C LEU A 9 2.84 4.75 -14.68
N GLY A 10 2.38 5.04 -15.91
CA GLY A 10 3.26 5.27 -17.05
C GLY A 10 4.20 6.46 -16.81
N ASN A 11 3.66 7.58 -16.33
CA ASN A 11 4.47 8.75 -16.00
C ASN A 11 5.48 8.49 -14.89
N ALA A 12 5.10 7.73 -13.85
CA ALA A 12 6.01 7.32 -12.79
C ALA A 12 7.15 6.44 -13.33
N GLY A 13 6.86 5.48 -14.20
CA GLY A 13 7.88 4.64 -14.86
C GLY A 13 8.82 5.44 -15.76
N LEU A 14 8.30 6.39 -16.55
CA LEU A 14 9.13 7.28 -17.35
C LEU A 14 10.03 8.20 -16.49
N SER A 15 9.53 8.66 -15.34
CA SER A 15 10.34 9.44 -14.39
C SER A 15 11.51 8.63 -13.86
N GLU A 16 11.30 7.34 -13.57
CA GLU A 16 12.35 6.43 -13.12
C GLU A 16 13.41 6.20 -14.21
N LEU A 17 13.00 5.98 -15.46
CA LEU A 17 13.91 5.85 -16.61
C LEU A 17 14.74 7.12 -16.87
N ARG A 18 14.19 8.30 -16.54
CA ARG A 18 14.89 9.59 -16.62
C ARG A 18 15.82 9.85 -15.42
N GLY A 19 15.94 8.90 -14.49
CA GLY A 19 16.78 9.02 -13.30
C GLY A 19 16.14 9.81 -12.15
N ASN A 20 14.89 10.24 -12.28
CA ASN A 20 14.13 10.86 -11.20
C ASN A 20 13.33 9.80 -10.44
N TYR A 21 14.04 9.01 -9.63
CA TYR A 21 13.50 7.95 -8.80
C TYR A 21 12.99 8.47 -7.43
N MET A 22 12.13 7.69 -6.80
CA MET A 22 11.60 8.02 -5.48
C MET A 22 12.70 7.93 -4.41
N LYS A 23 13.00 9.07 -3.78
CA LYS A 23 14.05 9.21 -2.76
C LYS A 23 13.55 8.71 -1.40
N TYR A 24 13.59 7.40 -1.19
CA TYR A 24 13.29 6.78 0.10
C TYR A 24 14.37 5.77 0.52
N SER A 25 14.54 5.58 1.83
CA SER A 25 15.50 4.64 2.43
C SER A 25 16.93 4.84 1.90
N LYS A 26 17.44 3.91 1.08
CA LYS A 26 18.83 3.91 0.57
C LYS A 26 19.10 5.06 -0.41
N PHE A 27 18.03 5.56 -1.02
CA PHE A 27 18.06 6.61 -2.04
C PHE A 27 17.68 7.99 -1.48
N ALA A 28 17.48 8.09 -0.16
CA ALA A 28 17.30 9.38 0.49
C ALA A 28 18.66 10.09 0.60
N ALA A 29 18.73 11.35 0.18
CA ALA A 29 19.93 12.17 0.36
C ALA A 29 20.20 12.33 1.86
N GLN A 30 21.45 12.10 2.29
CA GLN A 30 21.90 12.41 3.64
C GLN A 30 21.82 13.93 3.84
N PRO A 31 21.18 14.43 4.90
CA PRO A 31 21.24 15.86 5.20
C PRO A 31 22.70 16.25 5.47
N SER A 32 23.19 17.26 4.75
CA SER A 32 24.48 17.89 5.04
C SER A 32 24.49 18.43 6.47
N ALA A 33 25.58 18.23 7.20
CA ALA A 33 25.72 18.48 8.64
C ALA A 33 25.55 19.95 9.11
N SER A 34 25.04 20.85 8.27
CA SER A 34 25.04 22.31 8.50
C SER A 34 23.66 22.98 8.48
N THR A 35 22.55 22.25 8.54
CA THR A 35 21.21 22.87 8.58
C THR A 35 20.44 22.46 9.83
N SER A 36 20.24 23.43 10.73
CA SER A 36 19.40 23.30 11.92
C SER A 36 18.00 22.80 11.53
N PRO A 37 17.46 21.74 12.16
CA PRO A 37 16.18 21.18 11.76
C PRO A 37 15.07 22.13 12.21
N SER A 38 14.43 22.82 11.27
CA SER A 38 13.09 23.35 11.49
C SER A 38 12.14 22.17 11.76
N PRO A 39 11.10 22.33 12.60
CA PRO A 39 10.08 21.29 12.81
C PRO A 39 9.19 21.21 11.56
N SER A 40 9.79 20.77 10.46
CA SER A 40 9.11 20.43 9.23
C SER A 40 8.88 18.92 9.22
N TRP A 41 7.90 18.50 8.42
CA TRP A 41 7.50 17.11 8.19
C TRP A 41 8.66 16.15 7.82
N SER A 42 9.87 16.69 7.59
CA SER A 42 11.14 16.01 7.37
C SER A 42 11.66 15.18 8.56
N SER A 43 11.29 15.50 9.81
CA SER A 43 11.84 14.82 11.00
C SER A 43 11.14 13.53 11.40
N LEU A 44 10.03 13.17 10.76
CA LEU A 44 9.24 12.00 11.16
C LEU A 44 9.98 10.67 10.91
N PRO A 45 9.88 9.71 11.85
CA PRO A 45 10.39 8.36 11.63
C PRO A 45 9.79 7.72 10.37
N SER A 46 10.58 6.92 9.66
CA SER A 46 10.11 6.23 8.44
C SER A 46 8.95 5.28 8.70
N ARG A 47 8.92 4.65 9.88
CA ARG A 47 7.78 3.84 10.30
C ARG A 47 6.48 4.65 10.28
N THR A 48 6.45 5.82 10.91
CA THR A 48 5.27 6.69 10.95
C THR A 48 4.80 7.08 9.56
N ARG A 49 5.72 7.40 8.65
CA ARG A 49 5.35 7.80 7.30
C ARG A 49 4.85 6.65 6.44
N MET A 50 5.39 5.46 6.61
CA MET A 50 4.86 4.26 5.96
C MET A 50 3.48 3.88 6.50
N LEU A 51 3.23 4.08 7.80
CA LEU A 51 1.88 3.93 8.37
C LEU A 51 0.92 4.92 7.71
N VAL A 52 1.29 6.21 7.67
CA VAL A 52 0.47 7.23 7.00
C VAL A 52 0.21 6.88 5.53
N ALA A 53 1.18 6.28 4.83
CA ALA A 53 1.01 5.87 3.44
C ALA A 53 -0.02 4.74 3.24
N TYR A 54 -0.11 3.77 4.15
CA TYR A 54 -0.97 2.59 3.99
C TYR A 54 -2.33 2.71 4.68
N THR A 55 -2.40 3.40 5.82
CA THR A 55 -3.60 3.46 6.67
C THR A 55 -4.84 4.02 5.94
N PRO A 56 -4.76 5.09 5.14
CA PRO A 56 -5.95 5.60 4.45
C PRO A 56 -6.58 4.60 3.49
N ALA A 57 -5.76 3.83 2.76
CA ALA A 57 -6.24 2.78 1.87
C ALA A 57 -6.87 1.61 2.65
N PHE A 58 -6.26 1.21 3.77
CA PHE A 58 -6.85 0.23 4.68
C PHE A 58 -8.21 0.66 5.20
N LEU A 59 -8.31 1.90 5.71
CA LEU A 59 -9.56 2.44 6.26
C LEU A 59 -10.65 2.52 5.20
N ALA A 60 -10.32 2.94 3.96
CA ALA A 60 -11.28 2.98 2.87
C ALA A 60 -11.85 1.59 2.53
N ALA A 61 -10.99 0.57 2.44
CA ALA A 61 -11.42 -0.80 2.18
C ALA A 61 -12.25 -1.37 3.33
N LEU A 62 -11.83 -1.15 4.58
CA LEU A 62 -12.55 -1.61 5.76
C LEU A 62 -13.89 -0.88 5.93
N SER A 63 -13.95 0.43 5.70
CA SER A 63 -15.19 1.19 5.78
C SER A 63 -16.19 0.73 4.73
N SER A 64 -15.74 0.45 3.51
CA SER A 64 -16.61 -0.05 2.45
C SER A 64 -17.18 -1.43 2.81
N LEU A 65 -16.31 -2.34 3.27
CA LEU A 65 -16.70 -3.67 3.72
C LEU A 65 -17.74 -3.61 4.84
N LEU A 66 -17.53 -2.75 5.85
CA LEU A 66 -18.45 -2.62 6.98
C LEU A 66 -19.76 -1.93 6.58
N LEU A 67 -19.71 -0.82 5.86
CA LEU A 67 -20.89 -0.04 5.52
C LEU A 67 -21.80 -0.79 4.53
N LEU A 68 -21.23 -1.42 3.50
CA LEU A 68 -22.01 -2.07 2.45
C LEU A 68 -22.50 -3.47 2.83
N HIS A 69 -21.86 -4.16 3.77
CA HIS A 69 -22.27 -5.52 4.17
C HIS A 69 -22.99 -5.57 5.52
N HIS A 70 -22.71 -4.67 6.45
CA HIS A 70 -23.43 -4.61 7.74
C HIS A 70 -24.73 -3.81 7.62
N GLY A 71 -24.81 -2.88 6.66
CA GLY A 71 -25.92 -1.94 6.47
C GLY A 71 -27.10 -2.47 5.64
N GLY A 72 -27.46 -3.75 5.74
CA GLY A 72 -28.78 -4.32 5.40
C GLY A 72 -29.35 -4.23 3.98
N ASP A 73 -28.98 -3.25 3.17
CA ASP A 73 -29.61 -2.95 1.88
C ASP A 73 -28.85 -3.63 0.72
N GLY A 74 -28.98 -4.95 0.68
CA GLY A 74 -29.46 -5.63 -0.53
C GLY A 74 -28.73 -5.44 -1.86
N ALA A 75 -27.40 -5.50 -1.92
CA ALA A 75 -26.68 -5.83 -3.17
C ALA A 75 -25.22 -6.29 -2.94
N SER A 76 -24.97 -7.29 -2.11
CA SER A 76 -23.60 -7.81 -1.93
C SER A 76 -23.27 -8.89 -2.96
N SER A 77 -22.81 -8.48 -4.15
CA SER A 77 -22.17 -9.44 -5.06
C SER A 77 -20.97 -10.07 -4.38
N SER A 78 -20.87 -11.39 -4.43
CA SER A 78 -19.71 -12.15 -3.95
C SER A 78 -18.38 -11.64 -4.54
N ARG A 79 -18.39 -11.05 -5.74
CA ARG A 79 -17.23 -10.39 -6.35
C ARG A 79 -16.78 -9.15 -5.59
N LEU A 80 -17.72 -8.27 -5.23
CA LEU A 80 -17.43 -7.05 -4.46
C LEU A 80 -16.87 -7.43 -3.09
N PHE A 81 -17.51 -8.37 -2.40
CA PHE A 81 -17.05 -8.88 -1.11
C PHE A 81 -15.61 -9.42 -1.17
N LEU A 82 -15.29 -10.23 -2.19
CA LEU A 82 -13.94 -10.78 -2.37
C LEU A 82 -12.91 -9.67 -2.62
N VAL A 83 -13.23 -8.67 -3.43
CA VAL A 83 -12.32 -7.54 -3.73
C VAL A 83 -12.09 -6.68 -2.50
N GLU A 84 -13.15 -6.30 -1.78
CA GLU A 84 -13.04 -5.52 -0.55
C GLU A 84 -12.25 -6.26 0.52
N SER A 85 -12.54 -7.55 0.73
CA SER A 85 -11.82 -8.40 1.66
C SER A 85 -10.35 -8.52 1.27
N ALA A 86 -10.03 -8.73 -0.01
CA ALA A 86 -8.66 -8.80 -0.48
C ALA A 86 -7.88 -7.49 -0.26
N LEU A 87 -8.49 -6.34 -0.55
CA LEU A 87 -7.89 -5.02 -0.31
C LEU A 87 -7.69 -4.76 1.19
N ALA A 88 -8.70 -5.05 2.01
CA ALA A 88 -8.63 -4.89 3.46
C ALA A 88 -7.52 -5.77 4.07
N VAL A 89 -7.49 -7.07 3.72
CA VAL A 89 -6.45 -8.00 4.17
C VAL A 89 -5.07 -7.58 3.69
N HIS A 90 -4.94 -7.13 2.44
CA HIS A 90 -3.68 -6.66 1.88
C HIS A 90 -3.12 -5.47 2.67
N PHE A 91 -3.90 -4.41 2.82
CA PHE A 91 -3.43 -3.20 3.51
C PHE A 91 -3.33 -3.39 5.02
N PHE A 92 -4.17 -4.23 5.63
CA PHE A 92 -4.00 -4.66 7.01
C PHE A 92 -2.63 -5.32 7.21
N LYS A 93 -2.28 -6.28 6.34
CA LYS A 93 -0.97 -6.93 6.36
C LYS A 93 0.16 -5.92 6.22
N ARG A 94 0.05 -4.92 5.34
CA ARG A 94 1.06 -3.84 5.19
C ARG A 94 1.22 -2.99 6.45
N VAL A 95 0.10 -2.62 7.10
CA VAL A 95 0.11 -1.88 8.36
C VAL A 95 0.73 -2.74 9.47
N PHE A 96 0.32 -4.00 9.59
CA PHE A 96 0.87 -4.95 10.56
C PHE A 96 2.39 -5.12 10.40
N GLU A 97 2.86 -5.33 9.17
CA GLU A 97 4.30 -5.46 8.91
C GLU A 97 5.06 -4.19 9.27
N THR A 98 4.51 -3.03 8.95
CA THR A 98 5.14 -1.74 9.29
C THR A 98 5.30 -1.57 10.81
N LEU A 99 4.33 -2.05 11.60
CA LEU A 99 4.35 -1.98 13.05
C LEU A 99 5.28 -3.03 13.69
N PHE A 100 5.21 -4.28 13.22
CA PHE A 100 5.77 -5.41 13.98
C PHE A 100 6.92 -6.14 13.27
N VAL A 101 6.99 -6.12 11.95
CA VAL A 101 7.96 -6.91 11.17
C VAL A 101 9.11 -6.06 10.66
N HIS A 102 8.82 -4.89 10.09
CA HIS A 102 9.81 -4.04 9.47
C HIS A 102 10.73 -3.37 10.50
N LYS A 103 12.04 -3.55 10.26
CA LYS A 103 13.11 -2.75 10.86
C LYS A 103 13.53 -1.67 9.87
N TYR A 104 13.22 -0.41 10.19
CA TYR A 104 13.59 0.75 9.38
C TYR A 104 14.95 1.29 9.86
N SER A 105 15.89 1.51 8.94
CA SER A 105 17.24 2.00 9.27
C SER A 105 17.57 3.37 8.67
N GLY A 106 16.65 3.98 7.92
CA GLY A 106 16.87 5.27 7.25
C GLY A 106 15.65 6.17 7.36
N THR A 107 15.81 7.43 6.98
CA THR A 107 14.71 8.41 6.84
C THR A 107 14.11 8.29 5.43
N MET A 108 12.79 8.38 5.35
CA MET A 108 12.10 8.68 4.09
C MET A 108 12.17 10.19 3.84
N ALA A 109 11.81 10.69 2.67
CA ALA A 109 11.48 12.10 2.50
C ALA A 109 9.98 12.26 2.76
N ALA A 110 9.56 13.33 3.46
CA ALA A 110 8.13 13.54 3.74
C ALA A 110 7.33 13.72 2.43
N GLY A 111 7.94 14.36 1.44
CA GLY A 111 7.38 14.57 0.10
C GLY A 111 7.08 13.29 -0.69
N THR A 112 7.60 12.11 -0.30
CA THR A 112 7.25 10.84 -0.96
C THR A 112 6.08 10.12 -0.27
N ALA A 113 5.83 10.36 1.01
CA ALA A 113 4.75 9.68 1.75
C ALA A 113 3.35 10.08 1.24
N ILE A 114 3.12 11.38 0.98
CA ILE A 114 1.84 11.91 0.48
C ILE A 114 1.46 11.30 -0.86
N PRO A 115 2.28 11.38 -1.92
CA PRO A 115 1.87 10.86 -3.22
C PRO A 115 1.63 9.36 -3.18
N ILE A 116 2.40 8.61 -2.38
CA ILE A 116 2.15 7.18 -2.14
C ILE A 116 0.79 6.97 -1.48
N SER A 117 0.49 7.72 -0.42
CA SER A 117 -0.77 7.63 0.30
C SER A 117 -1.97 7.93 -0.60
N VAL A 118 -1.90 9.03 -1.37
CA VAL A 118 -2.97 9.44 -2.28
C VAL A 118 -3.14 8.41 -3.39
N SER A 119 -2.05 7.87 -3.92
CA SER A 119 -2.09 6.83 -4.95
C SER A 119 -2.78 5.57 -4.43
N TYR A 120 -2.37 5.04 -3.28
CA TYR A 120 -3.00 3.84 -2.72
C TYR A 120 -4.46 4.06 -2.36
N PHE A 121 -4.80 5.18 -1.76
CA PHE A 121 -6.19 5.52 -1.46
C PHE A 121 -7.03 5.60 -2.75
N SER A 122 -6.55 6.34 -3.75
CA SER A 122 -7.25 6.52 -5.03
C SER A 122 -7.46 5.19 -5.75
N VAL A 123 -6.44 4.35 -5.83
CA VAL A 123 -6.53 3.03 -6.48
C VAL A 123 -7.52 2.13 -5.74
N THR A 124 -7.51 2.14 -4.41
CA THR A 124 -8.42 1.33 -3.59
C THR A 124 -9.87 1.76 -3.79
N THR A 125 -10.16 3.04 -3.56
CA THR A 125 -11.51 3.61 -3.69
C THR A 125 -12.04 3.46 -5.11
N LEU A 126 -11.21 3.72 -6.13
CA LEU A 126 -11.64 3.59 -7.52
C LEU A 126 -11.91 2.13 -7.89
N THR A 127 -11.11 1.18 -7.39
CA THR A 127 -11.35 -0.26 -7.64
C THR A 127 -12.70 -0.67 -7.06
N ILE A 128 -12.98 -0.32 -5.81
CA ILE A 128 -14.26 -0.60 -5.14
C ILE A 128 -15.42 0.08 -5.87
N TYR A 129 -15.29 1.38 -6.16
CA TYR A 129 -16.31 2.16 -6.86
C TYR A 129 -16.64 1.58 -8.24
N THR A 130 -15.62 1.14 -9.00
CA THR A 130 -15.87 0.48 -10.29
C THR A 130 -16.65 -0.81 -10.12
N GLN A 131 -16.36 -1.64 -9.12
CA GLN A 131 -17.13 -2.88 -8.87
C GLN A 131 -18.60 -2.57 -8.56
N ILE A 132 -18.86 -1.55 -7.72
CA ILE A 132 -20.21 -1.08 -7.42
C ILE A 132 -20.92 -0.63 -8.71
N LEU A 133 -20.30 0.26 -9.50
CA LEU A 133 -20.90 0.71 -10.76
C LEU A 133 -21.19 -0.43 -11.74
N THR A 134 -20.32 -1.43 -11.81
CA THR A 134 -20.49 -2.58 -12.71
C THR A 134 -21.72 -3.40 -12.31
N GLN A 135 -21.99 -3.49 -11.01
CA GLN A 135 -23.14 -4.18 -10.45
C GLN A 135 -24.43 -3.38 -10.67
N GLU A 136 -24.44 -2.09 -10.36
CA GLU A 136 -25.60 -1.20 -10.54
C GLU A 136 -26.01 -1.07 -12.02
N ALA A 137 -25.03 -1.07 -12.93
CA ALA A 137 -25.27 -1.05 -14.37
C ALA A 137 -25.81 -2.38 -14.94
N LEU A 138 -26.04 -3.40 -14.10
CA LEU A 138 -26.56 -4.72 -14.45
C LEU A 138 -25.82 -5.38 -15.62
N LEU A 139 -24.49 -5.16 -15.70
CA LEU A 139 -23.69 -5.74 -16.77
C LEU A 139 -23.70 -7.27 -16.67
N PRO A 140 -23.73 -7.98 -17.81
CA PRO A 140 -23.73 -9.44 -17.82
C PRO A 140 -22.51 -9.99 -17.08
N GLU A 141 -22.72 -11.03 -16.27
CA GLU A 141 -21.62 -11.77 -15.65
C GLU A 141 -20.67 -12.30 -16.73
N PRO A 142 -19.35 -12.23 -16.52
CA PRO A 142 -18.39 -12.77 -17.46
C PRO A 142 -18.64 -14.27 -17.66
N ALA A 143 -18.52 -14.74 -18.90
CA ALA A 143 -18.79 -16.13 -19.27
C ALA A 143 -17.88 -17.16 -18.57
N MET A 144 -16.73 -16.72 -18.05
CA MET A 144 -15.80 -17.57 -17.30
C MET A 144 -15.67 -17.08 -15.86
N ASP A 145 -15.89 -17.99 -14.91
CA ASP A 145 -15.66 -17.71 -13.50
C ASP A 145 -14.17 -17.88 -13.15
N LEU A 146 -13.46 -16.75 -13.01
CA LEU A 146 -12.05 -16.71 -12.61
C LEU A 146 -11.86 -16.42 -11.12
N ARG A 147 -12.93 -16.37 -10.31
CA ARG A 147 -12.85 -15.97 -8.89
C ARG A 147 -11.91 -16.86 -8.10
N LEU A 148 -12.03 -18.18 -8.24
CA LEU A 148 -11.18 -19.15 -7.54
C LEU A 148 -9.69 -18.96 -7.89
N TYR A 149 -9.37 -18.83 -9.17
CA TYR A 149 -8.00 -18.59 -9.63
C TYR A 149 -7.44 -17.28 -9.07
N GLY A 150 -8.27 -16.22 -9.06
CA GLY A 150 -7.91 -14.94 -8.46
C GLY A 150 -7.60 -15.05 -6.96
N VAL A 151 -8.41 -15.79 -6.20
CA VAL A 151 -8.19 -16.04 -4.77
C VAL A 151 -6.90 -16.82 -4.55
N VAL A 152 -6.65 -17.89 -5.32
CA VAL A 152 -5.41 -18.68 -5.21
C VAL A 152 -4.18 -17.82 -5.50
N LEU A 153 -4.20 -17.04 -6.57
CA LEU A 153 -3.09 -16.12 -6.91
C LEU A 153 -2.88 -15.06 -5.83
N PHE A 154 -3.96 -14.50 -5.28
CA PHE A 154 -3.90 -13.55 -4.18
C PHE A 154 -3.25 -14.17 -2.93
N LEU A 155 -3.65 -15.39 -2.55
CA LEU A 155 -3.09 -16.09 -1.41
C LEU A 155 -1.60 -16.40 -1.57
N ILE A 156 -1.19 -16.88 -2.75
CA ILE A 156 0.22 -17.11 -3.07
C ILE A 156 1.00 -15.80 -2.96
N GLY A 157 0.48 -14.71 -3.53
CA GLY A 157 1.12 -13.40 -3.50
C GLY A 157 1.25 -12.82 -2.09
N ILE A 158 0.17 -12.85 -1.30
CA ILE A 158 0.17 -12.25 0.05
C ILE A 158 1.07 -13.02 1.01
N VAL A 159 1.03 -14.37 0.97
CA VAL A 159 1.86 -15.23 1.81
C VAL A 159 3.33 -15.13 1.40
N GLY A 160 3.63 -15.22 0.10
CA GLY A 160 4.99 -15.08 -0.41
C GLY A 160 5.60 -13.72 -0.05
N ASN A 161 4.82 -12.64 -0.19
CA ASN A 161 5.28 -11.31 0.18
C ASN A 161 5.53 -11.17 1.69
N PHE A 162 4.67 -11.74 2.54
CA PHE A 162 4.89 -11.76 3.99
C PHE A 162 6.14 -12.57 4.37
N CYS A 163 6.32 -13.74 3.77
CA CYS A 163 7.50 -14.59 4.00
C CYS A 163 8.80 -13.84 3.68
N HIS A 164 8.87 -13.16 2.54
CA HIS A 164 10.03 -12.35 2.17
C HIS A 164 10.27 -11.20 3.14
N HIS A 165 9.23 -10.49 3.55
CA HIS A 165 9.35 -9.38 4.50
C HIS A 165 9.85 -9.85 5.87
N PHE A 166 9.36 -11.01 6.32
CA PHE A 166 9.85 -11.65 7.53
C PHE A 166 11.33 -12.05 7.40
N LEU A 167 11.73 -12.69 6.29
CA LEU A 167 13.14 -13.04 6.05
C LEU A 167 14.05 -11.81 6.04
N LEU A 168 13.66 -10.74 5.33
CA LEU A 168 14.41 -9.48 5.28
C LEU A 168 14.54 -8.82 6.66
N SER A 169 13.54 -8.96 7.53
CA SER A 169 13.60 -8.45 8.91
C SER A 169 14.66 -9.16 9.75
N LYS A 170 14.91 -10.45 9.48
CA LYS A 170 15.92 -11.27 10.17
C LYS A 170 17.32 -11.01 9.66
N LEU A 171 17.48 -10.73 8.36
CA LEU A 171 18.76 -10.32 7.78
C LEU A 171 19.25 -8.97 8.32
N ARG A 172 18.34 -8.10 8.74
CA ARG A 172 18.65 -6.91 9.57
C ARG A 172 18.92 -7.29 11.03
N SER A 173 19.73 -8.34 11.23
CA SER A 173 20.30 -8.73 12.52
C SER A 173 20.95 -7.50 13.18
N SER A 174 20.86 -7.46 14.51
CA SER A 174 21.39 -6.42 15.39
C SER A 174 22.93 -6.30 15.29
N GLY A 175 23.45 -5.78 14.20
CA GLY A 175 24.80 -5.21 14.12
C GLY A 175 24.65 -3.69 14.04
N ASP A 176 25.29 -2.86 14.85
CA ASP A 176 26.54 -3.03 15.57
C ASP A 176 26.54 -1.95 16.68
N ASP A 177 26.31 -2.35 17.94
CA ASP A 177 26.81 -1.63 19.12
C ASP A 177 28.34 -1.80 19.18
N GLY A 178 29.00 -1.38 18.10
CA GLY A 178 30.46 -1.36 17.93
C GLY A 178 31.11 -0.25 18.73
N LYS A 179 30.70 -0.05 19.99
CA LYS A 179 31.57 0.58 20.99
C LYS A 179 32.54 -0.51 21.45
N LYS A 180 33.65 -0.62 20.72
CA LYS A 180 34.87 -1.23 21.24
C LYS A 180 35.20 -0.54 22.58
N LYS A 181 35.09 -1.30 23.66
CA LYS A 181 35.80 -1.01 24.91
C LYS A 181 37.25 -1.48 24.78
#